data_AF-A0A1Q6RRR0-F1
#
_entry.id   AF-A0A1Q6RRR0-F1
#
_cell.length_a   1.000
_cell.length_b   1.000
_cell.length_c   1.000
_cell.angle_alpha   90.00
_cell.angle_beta   90.00
_cell.angle_gamma   90.00
#
_symmetry.space_group_name_H-M   'P 1'
#
loop_
_entity.id
_entity.type
_entity.pdbx_description
1 polymer ?
#
loop_
_entity_poly.entity_id
_entity_poly.type
_entity_poly.pdbx_seq_one_letter_code
_entity_poly.pdbx_strand_id
1 'polypeptide(L)'
;MKTVYREKRYYCGEYLDVYIYPTYRQGRSRGKRSKPTSAAQAKLNQRHREEKLVRLLHANFTPDDLEIHLTYQHQPESPEEAQRLLRNYIRRVQRARKKQGLPPLKYIAVTEKGSKNGRYHHHVTLSGGMDRDDLENLWGLGYANSRRLQFTESGLAGLGHYIVKSPLYTRAWNASKNLIDPEPKTRDGRISGKRAEELSRDTTNNAEYEKLYPGYFLADAGAWHNDVNGGKYIVARFYRRDGVFIKPKRRKRK
;
A
#
# COMPACT_ATOMS: atom_id res chain seq x y z
N MET A 1 -5.14 -2.57 35.41
CA MET A 1 -4.09 -2.57 34.35
C MET A 1 -4.00 -1.16 33.80
N LYS A 2 -2.84 -0.48 33.82
CA LYS A 2 -2.76 0.90 33.30
C LYS A 2 -2.73 0.84 31.76
N THR A 3 -3.87 1.14 31.14
CA THR A 3 -4.02 1.22 29.69
C THR A 3 -3.46 2.54 29.19
N VAL A 4 -2.50 2.49 28.27
CA VAL A 4 -1.96 3.68 27.60
C VAL A 4 -2.19 3.50 26.11
N TYR A 5 -2.84 4.46 25.46
CA TYR A 5 -3.02 4.41 24.02
C TYR A 5 -1.74 4.79 23.30
N ARG A 6 -1.37 3.97 22.33
CA ARG A 6 -0.26 4.20 21.40
C ARG A 6 -0.81 4.72 20.09
N GLU A 7 -0.21 5.79 19.64
CA GLU A 7 -0.34 6.31 18.29
C GLU A 7 0.87 5.86 17.48
N LYS A 8 0.63 5.31 16.30
CA LYS A 8 1.65 4.86 15.36
C LYS A 8 1.39 5.51 14.01
N ARG A 9 2.38 6.22 13.49
CA ARG A 9 2.28 7.04 12.28
C ARG A 9 3.26 6.56 11.22
N TYR A 10 2.82 6.52 9.98
CA TYR A 10 3.66 6.30 8.81
C TYR A 10 3.49 7.48 7.87
N TYR A 11 4.60 8.14 7.54
CA TYR A 11 4.64 9.23 6.56
C TYR A 11 5.11 8.64 5.23
N CYS A 12 4.25 8.63 4.22
CA CYS A 12 4.47 7.93 2.96
C CYS A 12 4.21 8.89 1.80
N GLY A 13 5.24 9.63 1.38
CA GLY A 13 5.08 10.69 0.38
C GLY A 13 4.11 11.76 0.86
N GLU A 14 3.02 11.97 0.12
CA GLU A 14 1.95 12.91 0.48
C GLU A 14 0.88 12.32 1.41
N TYR A 15 1.00 11.04 1.79
CA TYR A 15 0.04 10.36 2.66
C TYR A 15 0.58 10.20 4.08
N LEU A 16 -0.36 10.14 5.03
CA LEU A 16 -0.09 9.83 6.43
C LEU A 16 -1.08 8.75 6.88
N ASP A 17 -0.55 7.58 7.25
CA ASP A 17 -1.31 6.51 7.87
C ASP A 17 -1.14 6.54 9.39
N VAL A 18 -2.25 6.52 10.10
CA VAL A 18 -2.31 6.63 11.57
C VAL A 18 -3.05 5.43 12.13
N TYR A 19 -2.45 4.83 13.14
CA TYR A 19 -3.05 3.76 13.94
C TYR A 19 -3.07 4.20 15.40
N ILE A 20 -4.24 4.14 16.05
CA ILE A 20 -4.41 4.45 17.46
C ILE A 20 -4.97 3.19 18.13
N TYR A 21 -4.27 2.66 19.12
CA TYR A 21 -4.65 1.42 19.78
C TYR A 21 -4.18 1.36 21.23
N PRO A 22 -4.89 0.66 22.12
CA PRO A 22 -4.47 0.51 23.50
C PRO A 22 -3.23 -0.37 23.58
N THR A 23 -2.30 0.03 24.45
CA THR A 23 -1.20 -0.80 24.90
C THR A 23 -1.36 -1.04 26.39
N TYR A 24 -1.12 -2.27 26.79
CA TYR A 24 -1.28 -2.71 28.16
C TYR A 24 0.11 -2.93 28.74
N ARG A 25 0.53 -2.09 29.69
CA ARG A 25 1.73 -2.40 30.48
C ARG A 25 1.42 -3.65 31.31
N GLN A 26 2.24 -4.68 31.17
CA GLN A 26 2.03 -5.97 31.83
C GLN A 26 1.83 -5.77 33.35
N GLY A 27 0.63 -6.06 33.83
CA GLY A 27 0.47 -6.66 35.16
C GLY A 27 0.79 -8.14 35.05
N ARG A 28 1.40 -8.72 36.07
CA ARG A 28 1.96 -10.10 36.15
C ARG A 28 0.98 -11.27 35.88
N SER A 29 -0.24 -11.07 35.36
CA SER A 29 -1.13 -12.20 35.09
C SER A 29 -1.02 -12.68 33.64
N ARG A 30 -0.42 -13.87 33.48
CA ARG A 30 -0.50 -14.66 32.24
C ARG A 30 -1.92 -15.20 32.10
N GLY A 31 -2.78 -14.51 31.34
CA GLY A 31 -4.01 -15.14 30.84
C GLY A 31 -3.70 -16.38 29.99
N LYS A 32 -4.63 -17.34 29.90
CA LYS A 32 -4.48 -18.51 29.03
C LYS A 32 -4.20 -18.04 27.61
N ARG A 33 -3.02 -18.39 27.07
CA ARG A 33 -2.66 -18.12 25.67
C ARG A 33 -3.58 -18.97 24.77
N SER A 34 -4.58 -18.37 24.15
CA SER A 34 -5.24 -18.98 23.01
C SER A 34 -4.40 -18.68 21.76
N LYS A 35 -4.04 -19.71 21.00
CA LYS A 35 -3.42 -19.50 19.70
C LYS A 35 -4.51 -18.95 18.77
N PRO A 36 -4.25 -17.87 18.00
CA PRO A 36 -5.15 -17.47 16.92
C PRO A 36 -5.44 -18.67 16.02
N THR A 37 -6.67 -18.79 15.53
CA THR A 37 -6.96 -19.80 14.50
C THR A 37 -6.13 -19.50 13.25
N SER A 38 -5.80 -20.54 12.48
CA SER A 38 -5.06 -20.39 11.22
C SER A 38 -5.72 -19.38 10.27
N ALA A 39 -7.05 -19.38 10.21
CA ALA A 39 -7.84 -18.43 9.42
C ALA A 39 -7.70 -16.98 9.92
N ALA A 40 -7.76 -16.74 11.24
CA ALA A 40 -7.59 -15.41 11.81
C ALA A 40 -6.17 -14.87 11.55
N GLN A 41 -5.15 -15.72 11.72
CA GLN A 41 -3.77 -15.38 11.43
C GLN A 41 -3.54 -15.07 9.94
N ALA A 42 -4.15 -15.85 9.04
CA ALA A 42 -4.08 -15.62 7.61
C ALA A 42 -4.70 -14.27 7.21
N LYS A 43 -5.87 -13.92 7.75
CA LYS A 43 -6.53 -12.63 7.52
C LYS A 43 -5.70 -11.46 8.00
N LEU A 44 -5.08 -11.58 9.18
CA LEU A 44 -4.20 -10.55 9.74
C LEU A 44 -2.93 -10.37 8.90
N ASN A 45 -2.32 -11.48 8.47
CA ASN A 45 -1.16 -11.43 7.58
C ASN A 45 -1.51 -10.79 6.23
N GLN A 46 -2.67 -11.10 5.66
CA GLN A 46 -3.16 -10.46 4.43
C GLN A 46 -3.29 -8.95 4.60
N ARG A 47 -3.95 -8.50 5.67
CA ARG A 47 -4.09 -7.06 5.98
C ARG A 47 -2.74 -6.38 6.13
N HIS A 48 -1.79 -6.97 6.85
CA HIS A 48 -0.46 -6.40 7.01
C HIS A 48 0.32 -6.33 5.68
N ARG A 49 0.15 -7.31 4.79
CA ARG A 49 0.72 -7.28 3.44
C ARG A 49 0.15 -6.13 2.61
N GLU A 50 -1.17 -5.96 2.62
CA GLU A 50 -1.86 -4.88 1.93
C GLU A 50 -1.38 -3.51 2.44
N GLU A 51 -1.42 -3.28 3.75
CA GLU A 51 -0.94 -2.04 4.37
C GLU A 51 0.53 -1.77 4.02
N LYS A 52 1.38 -2.80 4.03
CA LYS A 52 2.79 -2.66 3.66
C LYS A 52 2.97 -2.24 2.20
N LEU A 53 2.27 -2.89 1.29
CA LEU A 53 2.33 -2.59 -0.13
C LEU A 53 1.88 -1.16 -0.42
N VAL A 54 0.79 -0.72 0.21
CA VAL A 54 0.31 0.66 0.07
C VAL A 54 1.34 1.67 0.53
N ARG A 55 1.93 1.47 1.71
CA ARG A 55 3.00 2.35 2.22
C ARG A 55 4.19 2.42 1.27
N LEU A 56 4.61 1.28 0.71
CA LEU A 56 5.70 1.25 -0.27
C LEU A 56 5.33 2.04 -1.54
N LEU A 57 4.11 1.88 -2.05
CA LEU A 57 3.64 2.59 -3.23
C LEU A 57 3.62 4.11 -2.99
N HIS A 58 2.99 4.55 -1.89
CA HIS A 58 2.89 5.97 -1.52
C HIS A 58 4.23 6.63 -1.24
N ALA A 59 5.19 5.90 -0.67
CA ALA A 59 6.50 6.45 -0.33
C ALA A 59 7.48 6.53 -1.50
N ASN A 60 7.21 5.84 -2.62
CA ASN A 60 8.19 5.67 -3.69
C ASN A 60 7.75 6.14 -5.06
N PHE A 61 6.45 6.32 -5.28
CA PHE A 61 5.92 6.67 -6.59
C PHE A 61 5.04 7.92 -6.51
N THR A 62 4.87 8.52 -7.67
CA THR A 62 4.29 9.84 -7.95
C THR A 62 3.42 9.76 -9.21
N PRO A 63 2.60 10.77 -9.52
CA PRO A 63 1.80 10.79 -10.75
C PRO A 63 2.60 10.75 -12.07
N ASP A 64 3.91 11.04 -12.02
CA ASP A 64 4.79 10.95 -13.19
C ASP A 64 5.36 9.54 -13.42
N ASP A 65 5.13 8.64 -12.48
CA ASP A 65 5.47 7.24 -12.59
C ASP A 65 4.38 6.45 -13.32
N LEU A 66 4.69 5.21 -13.66
CA LEU A 66 3.88 4.40 -14.56
C LEU A 66 3.44 3.10 -13.90
N GLU A 67 2.22 2.66 -14.22
CA GLU A 67 1.82 1.27 -14.12
C GLU A 67 1.86 0.67 -15.52
N ILE A 68 2.42 -0.53 -15.66
CA ILE A 68 2.40 -1.30 -16.89
C ILE A 68 1.79 -2.68 -16.65
N HIS A 69 0.79 -3.01 -17.46
CA HIS A 69 0.17 -4.32 -17.50
C HIS A 69 0.78 -5.12 -18.64
N LEU A 70 1.39 -6.27 -18.31
CA LEU A 70 2.08 -7.15 -19.25
C LEU A 70 1.31 -8.44 -19.40
N THR A 71 0.96 -8.78 -20.64
CA THR A 71 0.23 -9.99 -20.98
C THR A 71 1.02 -10.84 -21.96
N TYR A 72 0.79 -12.14 -21.92
CA TYR A 72 1.45 -13.06 -22.83
C TYR A 72 0.56 -13.39 -24.03
N GLN A 73 1.16 -13.41 -25.22
CA GLN A 73 0.57 -14.03 -26.41
C GLN A 73 0.58 -15.56 -26.22
N HIS A 74 1.76 -16.13 -25.96
CA HIS A 74 1.97 -17.54 -25.62
C HIS A 74 2.18 -17.69 -24.11
N GLN A 75 1.30 -18.45 -23.45
CA GLN A 75 1.32 -18.55 -21.99
C GLN A 75 2.55 -19.32 -21.49
N PRO A 76 3.19 -18.88 -20.40
CA PRO A 76 4.25 -19.65 -19.78
C PRO A 76 3.69 -20.95 -19.19
N GLU A 77 4.51 -22.00 -19.24
CA GLU A 77 4.12 -23.35 -18.82
C GLU A 77 3.98 -23.46 -17.29
N SER A 78 4.69 -22.59 -16.56
CA SER A 78 4.74 -22.61 -15.09
C SER A 78 4.79 -21.21 -14.46
N PRO A 79 4.38 -21.07 -13.18
CA PRO A 79 4.61 -19.85 -12.41
C PRO A 79 6.08 -19.44 -12.38
N GLU A 80 7.01 -20.40 -12.29
CA GLU A 80 8.46 -20.17 -12.24
C GLU A 80 8.96 -19.57 -13.55
N GLU A 81 8.45 -20.07 -14.68
CA GLU A 81 8.73 -19.51 -15.98
C GLU A 81 8.19 -18.07 -16.09
N ALA A 82 6.94 -17.82 -15.71
CA ALA A 82 6.37 -16.47 -15.70
C ALA A 82 7.24 -15.51 -14.87
N GLN A 83 7.77 -15.98 -13.74
CA GLN A 83 8.66 -15.20 -12.89
C GLN A 83 10.00 -14.91 -13.58
N ARG A 84 10.57 -15.89 -14.29
CA ARG A 84 11.82 -15.75 -15.05
C ARG A 84 11.67 -14.74 -16.18
N LEU A 85 10.58 -14.81 -16.93
CA LEU A 85 10.27 -13.90 -18.03
C LEU A 85 10.09 -12.45 -17.54
N LEU A 86 9.36 -12.25 -16.44
CA LEU A 86 9.25 -10.95 -15.78
C LEU A 86 10.62 -10.41 -15.34
N ARG A 87 11.48 -11.23 -14.72
CA ARG A 87 12.84 -10.80 -14.33
C ARG A 87 13.66 -10.36 -15.55
N ASN A 88 13.55 -11.07 -16.67
CA ASN A 88 14.26 -10.72 -17.89
C ASN A 88 13.76 -9.40 -18.49
N TYR A 89 12.46 -9.14 -18.46
CA TYR A 89 11.88 -7.85 -18.79
C TYR A 89 12.45 -6.72 -17.92
N ILE A 90 12.40 -6.86 -16.59
CA ILE A 90 12.94 -5.84 -15.67
C ILE A 90 14.43 -5.57 -15.93
N ARG A 91 15.23 -6.61 -16.21
CA ARG A 91 16.65 -6.44 -16.58
C ARG A 91 16.84 -5.69 -17.89
N ARG A 92 15.97 -5.89 -18.89
CA ARG A 92 15.99 -5.14 -20.15
C ARG A 92 15.68 -3.67 -19.90
N VAL A 93 14.64 -3.37 -19.13
CA VAL A 93 14.27 -2.01 -18.71
C VAL A 93 15.44 -1.33 -17.97
N GLN A 94 16.04 -2.00 -16.98
CA GLN A 94 17.18 -1.46 -16.24
C GLN A 94 18.38 -1.11 -17.14
N ARG A 95 18.68 -1.95 -18.13
CA ARG A 95 19.75 -1.71 -19.10
C ARG A 95 19.46 -0.52 -20.01
N ALA A 96 18.24 -0.46 -20.57
CA ALA A 96 17.81 0.66 -21.40
C ALA A 96 17.81 1.98 -20.63
N ARG A 97 17.26 1.96 -19.40
CA ARG A 97 17.26 3.10 -18.47
C ARG A 97 18.66 3.62 -18.18
N LYS A 98 19.62 2.72 -17.90
CA LYS A 98 21.02 3.09 -17.65
C LYS A 98 21.65 3.74 -18.88
N LYS A 99 21.36 3.25 -20.08
CA LYS A 99 21.86 3.84 -21.34
C LYS A 99 21.34 5.27 -21.55
N GLN A 100 20.13 5.57 -21.08
CA GLN A 100 19.54 6.91 -21.11
C GLN A 100 20.03 7.84 -19.99
N GLY A 101 20.95 7.38 -19.12
CA GLY A 101 21.47 8.19 -18.00
C GLY A 101 20.48 8.40 -16.86
N LEU A 102 19.38 7.66 -16.83
CA LEU A 102 18.35 7.78 -15.79
C LEU A 102 18.76 7.08 -14.49
N PRO A 103 18.23 7.52 -13.33
CA PRO A 103 18.56 6.91 -12.03
C PRO A 103 18.09 5.44 -11.95
N PRO A 104 18.62 4.63 -11.02
CA PRO A 104 18.23 3.21 -10.90
C PRO A 104 16.71 3.01 -10.78
N LEU A 105 16.18 2.06 -11.56
CA LEU A 105 14.75 1.75 -11.61
C LEU A 105 14.20 1.39 -10.22
N LYS A 106 13.18 2.11 -9.77
CA LYS A 106 12.28 1.65 -8.71
C LYS A 106 11.13 0.87 -9.33
N TYR A 107 10.77 -0.28 -8.78
CA TYR A 107 9.59 -1.01 -9.23
C TYR A 107 8.96 -1.87 -8.13
N ILE A 108 7.67 -2.13 -8.27
CA ILE A 108 6.91 -3.18 -7.59
C ILE A 108 6.15 -3.95 -8.66
N ALA A 109 6.30 -5.27 -8.68
CA ALA A 109 5.71 -6.15 -9.66
C ALA A 109 4.93 -7.29 -9.00
N VAL A 110 3.73 -7.52 -9.50
CA VAL A 110 2.81 -8.56 -9.06
C VAL A 110 2.50 -9.45 -10.27
N THR A 111 2.65 -10.76 -10.10
CA THR A 111 2.20 -11.76 -11.08
C THR A 111 0.88 -12.34 -10.61
N GLU A 112 -0.12 -12.32 -11.47
CA GLU A 112 -1.40 -12.93 -11.22
C GLU A 112 -1.70 -14.02 -12.24
N LYS A 113 -2.56 -14.96 -11.85
CA LYS A 113 -3.15 -15.97 -12.73
C LYS A 113 -4.64 -15.72 -12.74
N GLY A 114 -5.19 -15.35 -13.91
CA GLY A 114 -6.60 -15.00 -14.04
C GLY A 114 -7.49 -16.15 -13.58
N SER A 115 -8.44 -15.89 -12.69
CA SER A 115 -9.30 -16.93 -12.11
C SER A 115 -10.24 -17.57 -13.13
N LYS A 116 -10.62 -16.84 -14.19
CA LYS A 116 -11.54 -17.31 -15.24
C LYS A 116 -10.85 -18.01 -16.40
N ASN A 117 -9.70 -17.49 -16.84
CA ASN A 117 -9.01 -17.96 -18.05
C ASN A 117 -7.68 -18.69 -17.75
N GLY A 118 -7.26 -18.74 -16.48
CA GLY A 118 -6.01 -19.37 -16.06
C GLY A 118 -4.74 -18.68 -16.59
N ARG A 119 -4.85 -17.48 -17.20
CA ARG A 119 -3.74 -16.83 -17.89
C ARG A 119 -2.87 -16.02 -16.93
N TYR A 120 -1.56 -16.17 -17.05
CA TYR A 120 -0.60 -15.34 -16.34
C TYR A 120 -0.55 -13.94 -16.96
N HIS A 121 -0.42 -12.94 -16.08
CA HIS A 121 -0.19 -11.54 -16.44
C HIS A 121 0.55 -10.85 -15.29
N HIS A 122 1.17 -9.70 -15.58
CA HIS A 122 1.93 -8.95 -14.61
C HIS A 122 1.43 -7.50 -14.52
N HIS A 123 1.24 -7.03 -13.29
CA HIS A 123 1.09 -5.62 -12.98
C HIS A 123 2.42 -5.11 -12.43
N VAL A 124 2.99 -4.07 -13.05
CA VAL A 124 4.27 -3.50 -12.63
C VAL A 124 4.11 -2.01 -12.44
N THR A 125 4.27 -1.52 -11.22
CA THR A 125 4.51 -0.10 -10.94
C THR A 125 5.99 0.18 -11.09
N LEU A 126 6.37 1.20 -11.85
CA LEU A 126 7.77 1.53 -12.08
C LEU A 126 8.00 3.04 -12.14
N SER A 127 9.19 3.46 -11.73
CA SER A 127 9.57 4.87 -11.78
C SER A 127 9.62 5.38 -13.22
N GLY A 128 9.05 6.56 -13.46
CA GLY A 128 8.96 7.22 -14.77
C GLY A 128 10.30 7.73 -15.30
N GLY A 129 10.23 8.56 -16.34
CA GLY A 129 11.38 9.14 -17.03
C GLY A 129 11.83 8.37 -18.29
N MET A 130 11.35 7.15 -18.50
CA MET A 130 11.45 6.47 -19.79
C MET A 130 10.19 6.73 -20.62
N ASP A 131 10.34 6.77 -21.94
CA ASP A 131 9.21 6.79 -22.86
C ASP A 131 8.34 5.53 -22.73
N ARG A 132 7.03 5.69 -22.96
CA ARG A 132 6.05 4.61 -22.78
C ARG A 132 6.17 3.57 -23.88
N ASP A 133 6.39 3.99 -25.12
CA ASP A 133 6.52 3.08 -26.26
C ASP A 133 7.82 2.27 -26.11
N ASP A 134 8.91 2.91 -25.68
CA ASP A 134 10.17 2.21 -25.32
C ASP A 134 9.92 1.12 -24.27
N LEU A 135 9.21 1.45 -23.18
CA LEU A 135 8.90 0.50 -22.11
C LEU A 135 8.04 -0.67 -22.59
N GLU A 136 6.99 -0.38 -23.36
CA GLU A 136 6.05 -1.37 -23.89
C GLU A 136 6.74 -2.31 -24.90
N ASN A 137 7.54 -1.75 -25.81
CA ASN A 137 8.30 -2.51 -26.82
C ASN A 137 9.32 -3.47 -26.18
N LEU A 138 9.88 -3.12 -25.01
CA LEU A 138 10.81 -4.00 -24.30
C LEU A 138 10.16 -5.28 -23.75
N TRP A 139 8.83 -5.40 -23.74
CA TRP A 139 8.16 -6.63 -23.31
C TRP A 139 8.39 -7.77 -24.30
N GLY A 140 7.93 -7.62 -25.54
CA GLY A 140 8.19 -8.53 -26.66
C GLY A 140 7.63 -9.95 -26.54
N LEU A 141 6.74 -10.23 -25.57
CA LEU A 141 6.14 -11.56 -25.35
C LEU A 141 4.60 -11.57 -25.45
N GLY A 142 4.03 -10.45 -25.87
CA GLY A 142 2.59 -10.20 -25.97
C GLY A 142 2.31 -8.71 -25.85
N TYR A 143 1.12 -8.35 -25.37
CA TYR A 143 0.74 -6.95 -25.23
C TYR A 143 1.24 -6.36 -23.91
N ALA A 144 1.77 -5.16 -24.01
CA ALA A 144 2.07 -4.30 -22.88
C ALA A 144 1.20 -3.04 -22.99
N ASN A 145 0.64 -2.59 -21.88
CA ASN A 145 -0.09 -1.33 -21.83
C ASN A 145 0.31 -0.57 -20.57
N SER A 146 0.90 0.59 -20.75
CA SER A 146 1.28 1.47 -19.66
C SER A 146 0.25 2.55 -19.44
N ARG A 147 0.12 3.03 -18.21
CA ARG A 147 -0.66 4.21 -17.84
C ARG A 147 0.07 5.00 -16.76
N ARG A 148 -0.19 6.31 -16.70
CA ARG A 148 0.26 7.13 -15.58
C ARG A 148 -0.46 6.72 -14.30
N LEU A 149 0.25 6.76 -13.18
CA LEU A 149 -0.35 6.54 -11.88
C LEU A 149 -1.35 7.66 -11.56
N GLN A 150 -2.51 7.29 -11.02
CA GLN A 150 -3.53 8.21 -10.59
C GLN A 150 -3.68 8.12 -9.08
N PHE A 151 -3.42 9.21 -8.38
CA PHE A 151 -3.54 9.30 -6.94
C PHE A 151 -4.86 9.98 -6.57
N THR A 152 -5.51 9.47 -5.53
CA THR A 152 -6.78 9.94 -4.94
C THR A 152 -6.56 10.24 -3.46
N GLU A 153 -7.59 10.80 -2.81
CA GLU A 153 -7.58 11.07 -1.36
C GLU A 153 -7.23 9.81 -0.54
N SER A 154 -7.75 8.64 -0.93
CA SER A 154 -7.54 7.37 -0.23
C SER A 154 -6.30 6.59 -0.67
N GLY A 155 -5.59 7.05 -1.72
CA GLY A 155 -4.33 6.46 -2.17
C GLY A 155 -4.23 6.28 -3.68
N LEU A 156 -3.57 5.21 -4.12
CA LEU A 156 -3.41 4.94 -5.54
C LEU A 156 -4.71 4.36 -6.12
N ALA A 157 -5.24 4.95 -7.19
CA ALA A 157 -6.39 4.41 -7.91
C ALA A 157 -6.04 3.06 -8.53
N GLY A 158 -6.96 2.10 -8.48
CA GLY A 158 -6.72 0.75 -9.02
C GLY A 158 -5.77 -0.11 -8.19
N LEU A 159 -5.43 0.31 -6.96
CA LEU A 159 -4.59 -0.46 -6.02
C LEU A 159 -5.01 -1.93 -5.86
N GLY A 160 -6.30 -2.24 -6.05
CA GLY A 160 -6.82 -3.60 -6.04
C GLY A 160 -6.08 -4.56 -6.98
N HIS A 161 -5.52 -4.10 -8.10
CA HIS A 161 -4.70 -4.89 -9.03
C HIS A 161 -3.39 -5.43 -8.43
N TYR A 162 -2.99 -4.89 -7.27
CA TYR A 162 -1.77 -5.30 -6.59
C TYR A 162 -2.06 -6.09 -5.30
N ILE A 163 -3.32 -6.11 -4.87
CA ILE A 163 -3.75 -6.81 -3.67
C ILE A 163 -4.05 -8.26 -4.03
N VAL A 164 -3.00 -9.08 -4.02
CA VAL A 164 -3.15 -10.52 -4.24
C VAL A 164 -3.64 -11.19 -2.97
N LYS A 165 -4.84 -11.77 -3.01
CA LYS A 165 -5.43 -12.52 -1.89
C LYS A 165 -4.70 -13.85 -1.65
N SER A 166 -4.27 -14.50 -2.73
CA SER A 166 -3.56 -15.78 -2.73
C SER A 166 -2.32 -15.68 -3.63
N PRO A 167 -1.14 -15.35 -3.08
CA PRO A 167 0.05 -15.14 -3.90
C PRO A 167 0.50 -16.43 -4.57
N LEU A 168 0.89 -16.34 -5.85
CA LEU A 168 1.40 -17.49 -6.61
C LEU A 168 2.74 -18.02 -6.08
N TYR A 169 3.50 -17.17 -5.38
CA TYR A 169 4.79 -17.49 -4.81
C TYR A 169 4.82 -17.24 -3.30
N THR A 170 5.89 -17.65 -2.63
CA THR A 170 6.15 -17.36 -1.21
C THR A 170 6.06 -15.85 -0.90
N ARG A 171 6.48 -15.00 -1.85
CA ARG A 171 6.36 -13.54 -1.77
C ARG A 171 5.19 -13.06 -2.62
N ALA A 172 4.39 -12.16 -2.06
CA ALA A 172 3.22 -11.60 -2.75
C ALA A 172 3.59 -10.63 -3.89
N TRP A 173 4.77 -10.02 -3.85
CA TRP A 173 5.28 -9.15 -4.91
C TRP A 173 6.81 -9.28 -5.03
N ASN A 174 7.32 -8.85 -6.18
CA ASN A 174 8.73 -8.62 -6.45
C ASN A 174 8.99 -7.11 -6.47
N ALA A 175 10.07 -6.63 -5.86
CA ALA A 175 10.35 -5.20 -5.79
C ALA A 175 11.84 -4.91 -5.93
N SER A 176 12.16 -3.69 -6.37
CA SER A 176 13.54 -3.19 -6.38
C SER A 176 14.08 -3.01 -4.95
N LYS A 177 15.41 -3.12 -4.78
CA LYS A 177 16.06 -3.00 -3.47
C LYS A 177 16.19 -1.55 -2.96
N ASN A 178 16.04 -0.57 -3.84
CA ASN A 178 16.17 0.86 -3.56
C ASN A 178 14.84 1.54 -3.22
N LEU A 179 13.80 0.78 -2.85
CA LEU A 179 12.57 1.35 -2.33
C LEU A 179 12.79 1.88 -0.92
N ILE A 180 12.22 3.05 -0.64
CA ILE A 180 12.08 3.60 0.70
C ILE A 180 11.01 2.78 1.42
N ASP A 181 11.38 2.24 2.57
CA ASP A 181 10.45 1.58 3.47
C ASP A 181 10.21 2.46 4.70
N PRO A 182 9.06 3.16 4.79
CA PRO A 182 8.83 4.13 5.86
C PRO A 182 8.79 3.45 7.23
N GLU A 183 9.70 3.87 8.12
CA GLU A 183 9.69 3.45 9.52
C GLU A 183 8.55 4.13 10.30
N PRO A 184 7.90 3.44 11.23
CA PRO A 184 6.84 4.02 12.03
C PRO A 184 7.39 5.00 13.07
N LYS A 185 6.72 6.13 13.23
CA LYS A 185 6.87 7.01 14.41
C LYS A 185 5.79 6.66 15.43
N THR A 186 6.19 6.30 16.65
CA THR A 186 5.25 5.95 17.73
C THR A 186 5.23 7.01 18.83
N ARG A 187 4.07 7.22 19.44
CA ARG A 187 3.90 8.09 20.60
C ARG A 187 2.84 7.51 21.54
N ASP A 188 3.21 7.33 22.80
CA ASP A 188 2.31 6.83 23.83
C ASP A 188 1.69 7.99 24.61
N GLY A 189 0.41 7.86 24.96
CA GLY A 189 -0.28 8.78 25.87
C GLY A 189 -0.72 10.12 25.28
N ARG A 190 -0.40 10.43 24.00
CA ARG A 190 -0.94 11.63 23.32
C ARG A 190 -2.46 11.59 23.22
N ILE A 191 -3.01 10.43 22.88
CA ILE A 191 -4.44 10.19 22.80
C ILE A 191 -4.86 9.50 24.10
N SER A 192 -5.78 10.12 24.84
CA SER A 192 -6.33 9.51 26.05
C SER A 192 -7.35 8.42 25.69
N GLY A 193 -7.68 7.54 26.64
CA GLY A 193 -8.73 6.54 26.43
C GLY A 193 -10.08 7.16 26.12
N LYS A 194 -10.44 8.25 26.81
CA LYS A 194 -11.66 9.03 26.52
C LYS A 194 -11.63 9.60 25.11
N ARG A 195 -10.49 10.14 24.66
CA ARG A 195 -10.37 10.67 23.30
C ARG A 195 -10.47 9.58 22.24
N ALA A 196 -9.89 8.40 22.48
CA ALA A 196 -10.03 7.27 21.58
C ALA A 196 -11.49 6.78 21.49
N GLU A 197 -12.21 6.77 22.61
CA GLU A 197 -13.65 6.48 22.64
C GLU A 197 -14.43 7.48 21.79
N GLU A 198 -14.22 8.79 21.98
CA GLU A 198 -14.86 9.86 21.20
C GLU A 198 -14.62 9.70 19.70
N LEU A 199 -13.35 9.55 19.29
CA LEU A 199 -12.98 9.35 17.88
C LEU A 199 -13.60 8.06 17.30
N SER A 200 -13.74 7.01 18.11
CA SER A 200 -14.30 5.73 17.62
C SER A 200 -15.81 5.77 17.38
N ARG A 201 -16.53 6.73 17.96
CA ARG A 201 -18.00 6.85 17.81
C ARG A 201 -18.41 7.47 16.49
N ASP A 202 -17.60 8.39 15.97
CA ASP A 202 -17.85 9.06 14.70
C ASP A 202 -16.54 9.24 13.93
N THR A 203 -16.28 8.29 13.04
CA THR A 203 -15.10 8.33 12.16
C THR A 203 -15.29 9.22 10.94
N THR A 204 -16.48 9.82 10.76
CA THR A 204 -16.80 10.72 9.65
C THR A 204 -16.58 12.19 9.99
N ASN A 205 -16.34 12.51 11.27
CA ASN A 205 -16.05 13.86 11.72
C ASN A 205 -14.60 14.26 11.41
N ASN A 206 -14.36 14.66 10.15
CA ASN A 206 -13.04 15.06 9.67
C ASN A 206 -12.37 16.10 10.57
N ALA A 207 -13.12 17.07 11.10
CA ALA A 207 -12.58 18.17 11.91
C ALA A 207 -11.84 17.67 13.16
N GLU A 208 -12.37 16.65 13.84
CA GLU A 208 -11.76 16.11 15.07
C GLU A 208 -10.46 15.35 14.79
N TYR A 209 -10.35 14.73 13.62
CA TYR A 209 -9.14 14.06 13.15
C TYR A 209 -8.11 15.07 12.63
N GLU A 210 -8.52 16.01 11.80
CA GLU A 210 -7.62 17.01 11.20
C GLU A 210 -6.97 17.94 12.22
N LYS A 211 -7.66 18.25 13.34
CA LYS A 211 -7.06 18.95 14.49
C LYS A 211 -5.85 18.21 15.07
N LEU A 212 -5.82 16.88 15.02
CA LEU A 212 -4.70 16.07 15.53
C LEU A 212 -3.49 16.07 14.59
N TYR A 213 -3.72 16.33 13.30
CA TYR A 213 -2.72 16.29 12.24
C TYR A 213 -2.77 17.56 11.38
N PRO A 214 -2.32 18.71 11.90
CA PRO A 214 -2.24 19.94 11.12
C PRO A 214 -1.45 19.74 9.84
N GLY A 215 -1.89 20.37 8.75
CA GLY A 215 -1.29 20.22 7.41
C GLY A 215 -1.83 19.05 6.60
N TYR A 216 -2.76 18.27 7.14
CA TYR A 216 -3.40 17.14 6.45
C TYR A 216 -4.93 17.27 6.39
N PHE A 217 -5.53 16.66 5.38
CA PHE A 217 -6.97 16.37 5.28
C PHE A 217 -7.22 14.90 5.60
N LEU A 218 -8.35 14.59 6.24
CA LEU A 218 -8.76 13.21 6.45
C LEU A 218 -9.29 12.62 5.14
N ALA A 219 -8.73 11.48 4.71
CA ALA A 219 -9.23 10.73 3.56
C ALA A 219 -10.32 9.74 3.97
N ASP A 220 -10.03 8.94 4.99
CA ASP A 220 -10.91 7.90 5.51
C ASP A 220 -10.47 7.52 6.93
N ALA A 221 -11.41 7.13 7.76
CA ALA A 221 -11.15 6.58 9.08
C ALA A 221 -12.13 5.44 9.40
N GLY A 222 -11.59 4.39 10.01
CA GLY A 222 -12.34 3.27 10.54
C GLY A 222 -11.97 3.01 11.99
N ALA A 223 -12.95 2.56 12.76
CA ALA A 223 -12.74 2.16 14.14
C ALA A 223 -13.41 0.81 14.42
N TRP A 224 -12.84 0.04 15.35
CA TRP A 224 -13.47 -1.17 15.87
C TRP A 224 -13.23 -1.32 17.37
N HIS A 225 -14.19 -1.94 18.04
CA HIS A 225 -14.08 -2.36 19.43
C HIS A 225 -13.55 -3.79 19.49
N ASN A 226 -12.66 -4.07 20.44
CA ASN A 226 -12.21 -5.42 20.73
C ASN A 226 -12.88 -5.92 22.00
N ASP A 227 -13.80 -6.87 21.85
CA ASP A 227 -14.61 -7.39 22.95
C ASP A 227 -13.80 -8.15 24.02
N VAL A 228 -12.59 -8.61 23.68
CA VAL A 228 -11.73 -9.35 24.61
C VAL A 228 -11.03 -8.41 25.59
N ASN A 229 -10.57 -7.25 25.12
CA ASN A 229 -9.77 -6.33 25.92
C ASN A 229 -10.43 -4.96 26.17
N GLY A 230 -11.67 -4.78 25.69
CA GLY A 230 -12.46 -3.54 25.80
C GLY A 230 -11.88 -2.36 25.01
N GLY A 231 -10.85 -2.60 24.20
CA GLY A 231 -10.04 -1.59 23.55
C GLY A 231 -10.68 -1.01 22.30
N LYS A 232 -10.51 0.29 22.07
CA LYS A 232 -10.86 0.95 20.80
C LYS A 232 -9.64 0.99 19.88
N TYR A 233 -9.82 0.56 18.66
CA TYR A 233 -8.78 0.59 17.64
C TYR A 233 -9.25 1.49 16.52
N ILE A 234 -8.41 2.46 16.15
CA ILE A 234 -8.73 3.43 15.10
C ILE A 234 -7.61 3.36 14.06
N VAL A 235 -8.01 3.36 12.79
CA VAL A 235 -7.13 3.55 11.65
C VAL A 235 -7.65 4.73 10.86
N ALA A 236 -6.77 5.67 10.55
CA ALA A 236 -7.10 6.84 9.78
C ALA A 236 -6.02 7.09 8.73
N ARG A 237 -6.44 7.39 7.51
CA ARG A 237 -5.58 7.82 6.42
C ARG A 237 -5.81 9.29 6.15
N PHE A 238 -4.72 9.98 5.92
CA PHE A 238 -4.68 11.38 5.61
C PHE A 238 -3.86 11.64 4.35
N TYR A 239 -4.08 12.79 3.72
CA TYR A 239 -3.27 13.31 2.63
C TYR A 239 -2.91 14.77 2.88
N ARG A 240 -1.75 15.21 2.38
CA ARG A 240 -1.24 16.57 2.58
C ARG A 240 -2.18 17.62 1.97
N ARG A 241 -2.42 18.70 2.71
CA ARG A 241 -3.23 19.84 2.22
C ARG A 241 -2.55 20.59 1.07
N ASP A 242 -1.22 20.64 1.11
CA ASP A 242 -0.35 21.24 0.10
C ASP A 242 0.20 20.19 -0.89
N GLY A 243 -0.38 18.98 -0.91
CA GLY A 243 0.00 17.93 -1.83
C GLY A 243 -0.34 18.28 -3.28
N VAL A 244 0.45 17.76 -4.21
CA VAL A 244 0.30 17.94 -5.66
C VAL A 244 -0.15 16.68 -6.39
N PHE A 245 -0.21 15.53 -5.71
CA PHE A 245 -0.58 14.25 -6.34
C PHE A 245 -2.06 14.18 -6.71
N ILE A 246 -2.91 14.81 -5.90
CA ILE A 246 -4.36 14.81 -6.07
C ILE A 246 -4.73 16.11 -6.80
N LYS A 247 -5.05 16.00 -8.09
CA LYS A 247 -5.53 17.17 -8.84
C LYS A 247 -6.88 17.62 -8.26
N PRO A 248 -7.10 18.92 -8.01
CA PRO A 248 -8.39 19.39 -7.52
C PRO A 248 -9.48 18.99 -8.52
N LYS A 249 -10.60 18.44 -8.02
CA LYS A 249 -11.80 18.23 -8.85
C LYS A 249 -12.11 19.59 -9.48
N ARG A 250 -12.07 19.69 -10.82
CA ARG A 250 -12.54 20.87 -11.55
C ARG A 250 -13.91 21.22 -10.97
N ARG A 251 -14.02 22.36 -10.26
CA ARG A 251 -15.32 22.88 -9.83
C ARG A 251 -16.18 22.90 -11.07
N LYS A 252 -17.30 22.15 -11.07
CA LYS A 252 -18.33 22.32 -12.09
C LYS A 252 -18.65 23.81 -12.06
N ARG A 253 -18.33 24.53 -13.13
CA ARG A 253 -18.87 25.89 -13.33
C ARG A 253 -20.38 25.72 -13.20
N LYS A 254 -20.96 26.38 -12.19
CA LYS A 254 -22.41 26.58 -12.13
C LYS A 254 -22.83 27.40 -13.34
#